data_AF-A0A535HY04-F1
#
_entry.id   AF-A0A535HY04-F1
#
_cell.length_a   1.000
_cell.length_b   1.000
_cell.length_c   1.000
_cell.angle_alpha   90.00
_cell.angle_beta   90.00
_cell.angle_gamma   90.00
#
_symmetry.space_group_name_H-M   'P 1'
#
loop_
_entity.id
_entity.type
_entity.pdbx_description
1 polymer ?
#
loop_
_entity_poly.entity_id
_entity_poly.type
_entity_poly.pdbx_seq_one_letter_code
_entity_poly.pdbx_strand_id
1 'polypeptide(L)'
;MQASATSCTSVSQSSRRRVRPHVATMLCLAALAIVTSHVAAAAGAPLRWEQWRSLPGVVDVGGPLSTGELVVAAGSHLFRLARDGTDSELAPAYARAPFTPPAGSEPYIAVASPEVAATACPFPRDSVFALRPAAPGSVVRIDPSGTVTTFARLPDAGGLNGIVFDTVGRFGHRLIVTGGVSGGHVAVVAIDCHGTATTLTRTAPQQEGGLAVAPTSFPRYGGDLIGPDELSGRVVATDPSGASAVIAESRAPAGGDTGVEAVAFVPPGFLAGGAAYAADRGTAGSPHPGTDTLLRLSAAALAGAGVHEGDMLLTTEASDRIVEIRCATDCAARTLGMGDPAAHGEGHLLMVADHPRPPPPAAVPITLGGDRNWVVVTIVVAAVAAGIGAASLALVRRRRREARR
;
A
#
# COMPACT_ATOMS: atom_id res chain seq x y z
N MET A 1 -7.97 -32.08 85.99
CA MET A 1 -8.03 -31.76 87.43
C MET A 1 -7.58 -30.32 87.62
N GLN A 2 -8.24 -29.56 88.52
CA GLN A 2 -7.81 -28.34 89.25
C GLN A 2 -7.02 -27.25 88.47
N ALA A 3 -7.53 -26.03 88.23
CA ALA A 3 -7.92 -24.95 89.18
C ALA A 3 -6.74 -24.54 90.09
N SER A 4 -6.17 -23.31 90.11
CA SER A 4 -6.74 -21.99 90.52
C SER A 4 -5.60 -20.92 90.51
N ALA A 5 -5.76 -19.57 90.64
CA ALA A 5 -6.91 -18.66 90.51
C ALA A 5 -6.47 -17.15 90.52
N THR A 6 -7.12 -16.30 89.69
CA THR A 6 -7.68 -14.96 89.99
C THR A 6 -6.87 -13.80 90.66
N SER A 7 -6.76 -12.65 89.95
CA SER A 7 -6.99 -11.23 90.39
C SER A 7 -6.72 -10.28 89.20
N CYS A 8 -7.62 -9.37 88.76
CA CYS A 8 -7.97 -8.03 89.33
C CYS A 8 -6.76 -7.09 89.50
N THR A 9 -6.73 -5.80 89.09
CA THR A 9 -7.71 -4.89 88.43
C THR A 9 -6.97 -3.62 87.96
N SER A 10 -7.44 -2.90 86.92
CA SER A 10 -7.61 -1.41 86.91
C SER A 10 -7.86 -0.83 85.50
N VAL A 11 -8.46 0.37 85.48
CA VAL A 11 -8.95 1.11 84.31
C VAL A 11 -8.02 2.28 83.99
N SER A 12 -7.71 2.55 82.70
CA SER A 12 -7.48 3.93 82.26
C SER A 12 -7.61 4.18 80.74
N GLN A 13 -8.47 5.15 80.41
CA GLN A 13 -8.34 6.16 79.36
C GLN A 13 -7.96 5.77 77.91
N SER A 14 -9.01 5.70 77.09
CA SER A 14 -9.17 6.49 75.85
C SER A 14 -7.93 7.27 75.35
N SER A 15 -7.28 6.75 74.31
CA SER A 15 -6.55 7.60 73.34
C SER A 15 -7.19 7.48 71.95
N ARG A 16 -7.84 8.56 71.49
CA ARG A 16 -8.33 8.66 70.10
C ARG A 16 -7.12 8.81 69.17
N ARG A 17 -6.57 7.69 68.68
CA ARG A 17 -5.53 7.72 67.64
C ARG A 17 -6.09 8.38 66.38
N ARG A 18 -5.58 9.57 66.05
CA ARG A 18 -5.83 10.24 64.77
C ARG A 18 -5.27 9.34 63.66
N VAL A 19 -6.15 8.78 62.83
CA VAL A 19 -5.76 8.06 61.62
C VAL A 19 -5.05 9.06 60.70
N ARG A 20 -3.77 8.81 60.40
CA ARG A 20 -2.97 9.66 59.51
C ARG A 20 -3.46 9.49 58.06
N PRO A 21 -3.64 10.57 57.28
CA PRO A 21 -4.16 10.51 55.91
C PRO A 21 -3.06 10.14 54.91
N HIS A 22 -2.39 8.99 55.09
CA HIS A 22 -1.33 8.49 54.20
C HIS A 22 -1.71 7.21 53.44
N VAL A 23 -2.81 6.54 53.80
CA VAL A 23 -3.28 5.33 53.08
C VAL A 23 -3.93 5.70 51.73
N ALA A 24 -4.59 6.86 51.64
CA ALA A 24 -5.25 7.30 50.40
C ALA A 24 -4.26 7.62 49.26
N THR A 25 -3.03 8.04 49.57
CA THR A 25 -2.05 8.44 48.54
C THR A 25 -1.36 7.24 47.88
N MET A 26 -1.21 6.12 48.58
CA MET A 26 -0.62 4.90 48.00
C MET A 26 -1.56 4.18 47.01
N LEU A 27 -2.88 4.20 47.23
CA LEU A 27 -3.82 3.56 46.31
C LEU A 27 -3.93 4.26 44.94
N CYS A 28 -3.76 5.58 44.86
CA CYS A 28 -3.75 6.28 43.57
C CYS A 28 -2.51 5.96 42.71
N LEU A 29 -1.37 5.62 43.32
CA LEU A 29 -0.16 5.19 42.58
C LEU A 29 -0.29 3.75 42.07
N ALA A 30 -0.93 2.86 42.82
CA ALA A 30 -1.24 1.51 42.35
C ALA A 30 -2.25 1.52 41.18
N ALA A 31 -3.27 2.39 41.23
CA ALA A 31 -4.26 2.52 40.15
C ALA A 31 -3.65 3.08 38.85
N LEU A 32 -2.64 3.96 38.93
CA LEU A 32 -1.99 4.53 37.75
C LEU A 32 -1.02 3.53 37.08
N ALA A 33 -0.41 2.62 37.84
CA ALA A 33 0.49 1.59 37.33
C ALA A 33 -0.23 0.44 36.58
N ILE A 34 -1.54 0.26 36.81
CA ILE A 34 -2.34 -0.80 36.17
C ILE A 34 -2.88 -0.36 34.78
N VAL A 35 -2.90 0.94 34.48
CA VAL A 35 -3.29 1.45 33.15
C VAL A 35 -2.11 1.46 32.16
N THR A 36 -0.87 1.34 32.65
CA THR A 36 0.34 1.13 31.84
C THR A 36 0.66 -0.34 31.59
N SER A 37 -0.35 -1.23 31.60
CA SER A 37 -0.27 -2.50 30.90
C SER A 37 -0.24 -2.24 29.39
N HIS A 38 0.91 -1.75 28.91
CA HIS A 38 1.23 -1.77 27.50
C HIS A 38 1.11 -3.22 27.06
N VAL A 39 0.11 -3.49 26.22
CA VAL A 39 0.12 -4.66 25.36
C VAL A 39 1.36 -4.49 24.51
N ALA A 40 2.46 -5.12 24.92
CA ALA A 40 3.59 -5.33 24.06
C ALA A 40 3.07 -6.19 22.92
N ALA A 41 2.65 -5.54 21.84
CA ALA A 41 2.29 -6.21 20.60
C ALA A 41 3.48 -7.09 20.28
N ALA A 42 3.27 -8.42 20.32
CA ALA A 42 4.32 -9.36 20.02
C ALA A 42 4.81 -9.00 18.63
N ALA A 43 6.08 -8.59 18.52
CA ALA A 43 6.66 -8.23 17.24
C ALA A 43 6.55 -9.48 16.36
N GLY A 44 5.66 -9.42 15.38
CA GLY A 44 5.45 -10.53 14.44
C GLY A 44 6.79 -10.88 13.79
N ALA A 45 6.96 -12.15 13.43
CA ALA A 45 8.10 -12.52 12.60
C ALA A 45 8.13 -11.63 11.35
N PRO A 46 9.31 -11.12 10.93
CA PRO A 46 9.39 -10.21 9.79
C PRO A 46 8.80 -10.89 8.56
N LEU A 47 8.03 -10.13 7.78
CA LEU A 47 7.36 -10.63 6.59
C LEU A 47 8.41 -11.12 5.58
N ARG A 48 8.21 -12.33 5.04
CA ARG A 48 9.15 -13.00 4.14
C ARG A 48 8.41 -13.59 2.96
N TRP A 49 8.91 -13.32 1.76
CA TRP A 49 8.41 -13.91 0.53
C TRP A 49 8.57 -15.43 0.50
N GLU A 50 7.57 -16.10 -0.02
CA GLU A 50 7.67 -17.47 -0.52
C GLU A 50 8.26 -17.42 -1.94
N GLN A 51 9.34 -18.15 -2.16
CA GLN A 51 9.88 -18.43 -3.49
C GLN A 51 8.94 -19.44 -4.19
N TRP A 52 7.86 -18.96 -4.80
CA TRP A 52 6.69 -19.78 -5.13
C TRP A 52 6.82 -20.55 -6.46
N ARG A 53 7.24 -19.88 -7.54
CA ARG A 53 7.35 -20.51 -8.86
C ARG A 53 8.56 -19.98 -9.63
N SER A 54 9.58 -20.81 -9.82
CA SER A 54 10.71 -20.46 -10.70
C SER A 54 10.24 -20.34 -12.15
N LEU A 55 10.58 -19.20 -12.77
CA LEU A 55 10.25 -18.81 -14.14
C LEU A 55 11.44 -18.00 -14.70
N PRO A 56 12.32 -18.62 -15.51
CA PRO A 56 13.51 -17.96 -16.04
C PRO A 56 13.20 -16.66 -16.81
N GLY A 57 13.83 -15.56 -16.39
CA GLY A 57 13.65 -14.22 -16.91
C GLY A 57 12.34 -13.54 -16.48
N VAL A 58 11.67 -14.00 -15.42
CA VAL A 58 10.45 -13.35 -14.90
C VAL A 58 10.69 -11.87 -14.61
N VAL A 59 9.76 -11.02 -15.04
CA VAL A 59 9.91 -9.56 -14.99
C VAL A 59 8.62 -8.83 -14.63
N ASP A 60 7.44 -9.43 -14.87
CA ASP A 60 6.17 -8.82 -14.48
C ASP A 60 5.04 -9.84 -14.30
N VAL A 61 4.03 -9.48 -13.51
CA VAL A 61 2.85 -10.30 -13.20
C VAL A 61 1.56 -9.45 -13.17
N GLY A 62 0.51 -9.93 -13.84
CA GLY A 62 -0.77 -9.24 -13.93
C GLY A 62 -1.98 -10.17 -13.88
N GLY A 63 -3.18 -9.57 -13.83
CA GLY A 63 -4.46 -10.29 -13.83
C GLY A 63 -5.19 -10.20 -12.48
N PRO A 64 -5.92 -11.24 -12.04
CA PRO A 64 -6.12 -12.51 -12.75
C PRO A 64 -7.00 -12.36 -14.00
N LEU A 65 -6.88 -13.32 -14.91
CA LEU A 65 -7.86 -13.56 -15.97
C LEU A 65 -9.21 -14.02 -15.38
N SER A 66 -10.27 -14.02 -16.18
CA SER A 66 -11.60 -14.56 -15.78
C SER A 66 -11.59 -16.03 -15.37
N THR A 67 -10.57 -16.79 -15.78
CA THR A 67 -10.30 -18.17 -15.37
C THR A 67 -9.70 -18.29 -13.96
N GLY A 68 -9.24 -17.18 -13.36
CA GLY A 68 -8.52 -17.14 -12.09
C GLY A 68 -7.00 -17.36 -12.20
N GLU A 69 -6.48 -17.56 -13.42
CA GLU A 69 -5.05 -17.65 -13.73
C GLU A 69 -4.41 -16.26 -13.72
N LEU A 70 -3.15 -16.18 -13.30
CA LEU A 70 -2.31 -14.99 -13.47
C LEU A 70 -1.75 -14.97 -14.90
N VAL A 71 -1.32 -13.79 -15.36
CA VAL A 71 -0.44 -13.65 -16.53
C VAL A 71 0.94 -13.25 -16.04
N VAL A 72 1.98 -13.90 -16.54
CA VAL A 72 3.37 -13.61 -16.18
C VAL A 72 4.18 -13.32 -17.44
N ALA A 73 4.93 -12.23 -17.45
CA ALA A 73 5.98 -11.97 -18.42
C ALA A 73 7.29 -12.58 -17.92
N ALA A 74 7.89 -13.44 -18.72
CA ALA A 74 9.18 -14.05 -18.41
C ALA A 74 10.03 -14.25 -19.68
N GLY A 75 11.21 -13.64 -19.70
CA GLY A 75 12.07 -13.53 -20.87
C GLY A 75 11.33 -12.87 -22.03
N SER A 76 11.28 -13.56 -23.17
CA SER A 76 10.51 -13.14 -24.35
C SER A 76 9.08 -13.70 -24.42
N HIS A 77 8.58 -14.34 -23.36
CA HIS A 77 7.34 -15.10 -23.37
C HIS A 77 6.29 -14.55 -22.40
N LEU A 78 5.04 -14.89 -22.67
CA LEU A 78 3.91 -14.65 -21.77
C LEU A 78 3.30 -15.99 -21.38
N PHE A 79 3.08 -16.19 -20.08
CA PHE A 79 2.52 -17.41 -19.51
C PHE A 79 1.19 -17.13 -18.83
N ARG A 80 0.25 -18.08 -18.91
CA ARG A 80 -0.82 -18.22 -17.91
C ARG A 80 -0.28 -19.06 -16.77
N LEU A 81 -0.52 -18.64 -15.54
CA LEU A 81 -0.07 -19.35 -14.33
C LEU A 81 -1.25 -19.59 -13.39
N ALA A 82 -1.61 -20.85 -13.20
CA ALA A 82 -2.63 -21.28 -12.28
C ALA A 82 -2.16 -21.18 -10.82
N ARG A 83 -3.12 -21.11 -9.88
CA ARG A 83 -2.84 -20.97 -8.43
C ARG A 83 -2.10 -22.15 -7.79
N ASP A 84 -2.07 -23.30 -8.45
CA ASP A 84 -1.29 -24.48 -8.04
C ASP A 84 0.17 -24.45 -8.56
N GLY A 85 0.52 -23.45 -9.37
CA GLY A 85 1.85 -23.31 -9.99
C GLY A 85 1.97 -23.95 -11.37
N THR A 86 0.88 -24.48 -11.95
CA THR A 86 0.87 -24.98 -13.34
C THR A 86 0.87 -23.80 -14.31
N ASP A 87 1.83 -23.77 -15.23
CA ASP A 87 1.91 -22.76 -16.29
C ASP A 87 1.63 -23.31 -17.70
N SER A 88 1.27 -22.40 -18.61
CA SER A 88 1.16 -22.65 -20.05
C SER A 88 1.45 -21.38 -20.84
N GLU A 89 2.00 -21.50 -22.05
CA GLU A 89 2.31 -20.34 -22.90
C GLU A 89 1.02 -19.68 -23.42
N LEU A 90 0.84 -18.38 -23.15
CA LEU A 90 -0.35 -17.62 -23.53
C LEU A 90 -0.38 -17.28 -25.03
N ALA A 91 0.77 -16.89 -25.58
CA ALA A 91 0.85 -16.34 -26.93
C ALA A 91 2.24 -16.57 -27.57
N PRO A 92 2.48 -17.73 -28.21
CA PRO A 92 3.78 -18.05 -28.83
C PRO A 92 4.22 -17.10 -29.96
N ALA A 93 3.30 -16.27 -30.47
CA ALA A 93 3.60 -15.21 -31.43
C ALA A 93 4.22 -13.96 -30.78
N TYR A 94 4.03 -13.75 -29.47
CA TYR A 94 4.65 -12.64 -28.73
C TYR A 94 6.17 -12.77 -28.69
N ALA A 95 6.69 -14.00 -28.54
CA ALA A 95 8.12 -14.30 -28.58
C ALA A 95 8.77 -14.12 -29.98
N ARG A 96 8.03 -13.67 -31.00
CA ARG A 96 8.51 -13.58 -32.39
C ARG A 96 8.37 -12.16 -32.96
N ALA A 97 9.28 -11.79 -33.87
CA ALA A 97 9.22 -10.51 -34.56
C ALA A 97 7.88 -10.37 -35.32
N PRO A 98 7.24 -9.19 -35.32
CA PRO A 98 7.71 -7.89 -34.81
C PRO A 98 7.32 -7.58 -33.36
N PHE A 99 6.91 -8.59 -32.57
CA PHE A 99 6.37 -8.42 -31.23
C PHE A 99 7.36 -8.75 -30.10
N THR A 100 8.40 -9.56 -30.36
CA THR A 100 9.42 -9.90 -29.35
C THR A 100 9.95 -8.63 -28.67
N PRO A 101 9.95 -8.56 -27.33
CA PRO A 101 10.67 -7.50 -26.64
C PRO A 101 12.18 -7.60 -26.92
N PRO A 102 12.92 -6.48 -26.94
CA PRO A 102 14.38 -6.53 -27.00
C PRO A 102 14.98 -7.41 -25.90
N ALA A 103 16.08 -8.10 -26.20
CA ALA A 103 16.77 -8.88 -25.19
C ALA A 103 17.26 -7.97 -24.05
N GLY A 104 16.90 -8.31 -22.82
CA GLY A 104 17.27 -7.56 -21.61
C GLY A 104 16.37 -6.38 -21.24
N SER A 105 15.34 -6.04 -22.02
CA SER A 105 14.36 -5.01 -21.60
C SER A 105 13.28 -5.56 -20.68
N GLU A 106 12.55 -4.68 -19.99
CA GLU A 106 11.38 -4.98 -19.15
C GLU A 106 10.06 -4.85 -19.94
N PRO A 107 9.49 -5.94 -20.48
CA PRO A 107 8.15 -5.93 -21.06
C PRO A 107 7.06 -5.95 -19.98
N TYR A 108 6.86 -4.83 -19.28
CA TYR A 108 5.76 -4.71 -18.33
C TYR A 108 4.39 -4.92 -19.00
N ILE A 109 3.43 -5.45 -18.24
CA ILE A 109 2.11 -5.89 -18.68
C ILE A 109 0.96 -5.32 -17.84
N ALA A 110 -0.18 -5.10 -18.49
CA ALA A 110 -1.45 -4.82 -17.83
C ALA A 110 -2.55 -5.72 -18.40
N VAL A 111 -3.43 -6.24 -17.54
CA VAL A 111 -4.52 -7.16 -17.92
C VAL A 111 -5.86 -6.44 -17.80
N ALA A 112 -6.70 -6.51 -18.84
CA ALA A 112 -8.00 -5.85 -18.86
C ALA A 112 -8.99 -6.54 -17.91
N SER A 113 -9.23 -5.87 -16.77
CA SER A 113 -10.15 -6.30 -15.71
C SER A 113 -11.63 -6.04 -16.08
N PRO A 114 -12.60 -6.58 -15.31
CA PRO A 114 -14.03 -6.31 -15.53
C PRO A 114 -14.40 -4.83 -15.51
N GLU A 115 -13.73 -4.02 -14.68
CA GLU A 115 -13.99 -2.59 -14.50
C GLU A 115 -13.76 -1.81 -15.80
N VAL A 116 -12.61 -2.04 -16.47
CA VAL A 116 -12.28 -1.39 -17.74
C VAL A 116 -13.00 -2.01 -18.95
N ALA A 117 -13.59 -3.20 -18.78
CA ALA A 117 -14.41 -3.86 -19.78
C ALA A 117 -15.91 -3.45 -19.75
N ALA A 118 -16.37 -2.82 -18.66
CA ALA A 118 -17.77 -2.45 -18.43
C ALA A 118 -18.09 -0.96 -18.73
N THR A 119 -17.29 -0.33 -19.59
CA THR A 119 -17.31 1.13 -19.82
C THR A 119 -17.89 1.50 -21.19
N ALA A 120 -18.04 2.80 -21.46
CA ALA A 120 -18.44 3.30 -22.79
C ALA A 120 -17.36 3.13 -23.87
N CYS A 121 -16.09 2.93 -23.48
CA CYS A 121 -14.96 2.61 -24.36
C CYS A 121 -14.28 1.35 -23.78
N PRO A 122 -14.88 0.17 -23.96
CA PRO A 122 -14.49 -1.02 -23.21
C PRO A 122 -13.20 -1.63 -23.75
N PHE A 123 -12.25 -1.90 -22.84
CA PHE A 123 -11.13 -2.78 -23.14
C PHE A 123 -11.62 -4.23 -23.09
N PRO A 124 -11.41 -5.06 -24.14
CA PRO A 124 -11.96 -6.41 -24.12
C PRO A 124 -11.33 -7.24 -23.00
N ARG A 125 -12.17 -7.70 -22.07
CA ARG A 125 -11.80 -8.49 -20.89
C ARG A 125 -10.82 -9.61 -21.24
N ASP A 126 -9.90 -9.90 -20.32
CA ASP A 126 -8.87 -10.93 -20.46
C ASP A 126 -7.85 -10.67 -21.59
N SER A 127 -7.91 -9.51 -22.26
CA SER A 127 -6.80 -9.05 -23.10
C SER A 127 -5.64 -8.58 -22.24
N VAL A 128 -4.42 -8.93 -22.65
CA VAL A 128 -3.17 -8.46 -22.05
C VAL A 128 -2.57 -7.38 -22.93
N PHE A 129 -2.02 -6.35 -22.31
CA PHE A 129 -1.34 -5.25 -22.97
C PHE A 129 0.09 -5.25 -22.47
N ALA A 130 1.07 -5.38 -23.36
CA ALA A 130 2.48 -5.44 -23.00
C ALA A 130 3.24 -4.27 -23.62
N LEU A 131 4.19 -3.71 -22.87
CA LEU A 131 5.19 -2.81 -23.43
C LEU A 131 6.06 -3.55 -24.44
N ARG A 132 6.42 -2.85 -25.51
CA ARG A 132 7.54 -3.23 -26.38
C ARG A 132 8.53 -2.05 -26.38
N PRO A 133 9.57 -2.07 -25.52
CA PRO A 133 10.56 -0.99 -25.38
C PRO A 133 11.48 -0.75 -26.60
N ALA A 134 11.17 -1.34 -27.75
CA ALA A 134 11.90 -1.10 -29.00
C ALA A 134 11.46 0.22 -29.66
N ALA A 135 12.41 1.02 -30.15
CA ALA A 135 12.09 2.27 -30.85
C ALA A 135 11.46 2.04 -32.25
N PRO A 136 10.36 2.72 -32.62
CA PRO A 136 9.53 3.58 -31.77
C PRO A 136 8.67 2.75 -30.81
N GLY A 137 8.65 3.19 -29.54
CA GLY A 137 7.94 2.50 -28.46
C GLY A 137 6.48 2.26 -28.79
N SER A 138 5.94 1.13 -28.32
CA SER A 138 4.56 0.74 -28.58
C SER A 138 4.01 -0.16 -27.49
N VAL A 139 2.69 -0.13 -27.33
CA VAL A 139 1.94 -1.19 -26.62
C VAL A 139 1.51 -2.23 -27.65
N VAL A 140 1.72 -3.51 -27.35
CA VAL A 140 1.09 -4.63 -28.07
C VAL A 140 -0.08 -5.16 -27.25
N ARG A 141 -1.15 -5.58 -27.93
CA ARG A 141 -2.29 -6.26 -27.32
C ARG A 141 -2.26 -7.73 -27.71
N ILE A 142 -2.43 -8.59 -26.72
CA ILE A 142 -2.67 -10.02 -26.81
C ILE A 142 -4.14 -10.23 -26.42
N ASP A 143 -4.95 -10.79 -27.32
CA ASP A 143 -6.34 -11.11 -27.00
C ASP A 143 -6.48 -12.46 -26.25
N PRO A 144 -7.67 -12.82 -25.74
CA PRO A 144 -7.86 -14.08 -25.00
C PRO A 144 -7.58 -15.36 -25.80
N SER A 145 -7.47 -15.28 -27.13
CA SER A 145 -7.07 -16.39 -28.02
C SER A 145 -5.55 -16.50 -28.22
N GLY A 146 -4.78 -15.55 -27.68
CA GLY A 146 -3.33 -15.45 -27.90
C GLY A 146 -2.94 -14.68 -29.16
N THR A 147 -3.90 -14.01 -29.83
CA THR A 147 -3.60 -13.23 -31.04
C THR A 147 -2.92 -11.91 -30.66
N VAL A 148 -1.72 -11.69 -31.20
CA VAL A 148 -0.87 -10.51 -30.88
C VAL A 148 -0.98 -9.45 -31.98
N THR A 149 -1.19 -8.20 -31.58
CA THR A 149 -1.31 -7.04 -32.47
C THR A 149 -0.59 -5.82 -31.88
N THR A 150 -0.10 -4.90 -32.70
CA THR A 150 0.28 -3.57 -32.19
C THR A 150 -0.98 -2.79 -31.87
N PHE A 151 -1.12 -2.32 -30.62
CA PHE A 151 -2.29 -1.62 -30.15
C PHE A 151 -2.14 -0.10 -30.26
N ALA A 152 -1.03 0.44 -29.75
CA ALA A 152 -0.75 1.87 -29.76
C ALA A 152 0.74 2.12 -30.04
N ARG A 153 1.06 3.25 -30.69
CA ARG A 153 2.43 3.72 -30.90
C ARG A 153 2.67 4.96 -30.05
N LEU A 154 3.83 5.01 -29.42
CA LEU A 154 4.21 6.00 -28.41
C LEU A 154 5.53 6.69 -28.79
N PRO A 155 5.58 7.42 -29.93
CA PRO A 155 6.82 8.07 -30.39
C PRO A 155 7.34 9.14 -29.41
N ASP A 156 6.47 9.63 -28.54
CA ASP A 156 6.68 10.76 -27.64
C ASP A 156 7.03 10.39 -26.20
N ALA A 157 6.98 9.10 -25.86
CA ALA A 157 7.19 8.60 -24.49
C ALA A 157 8.60 8.06 -24.22
N GLY A 158 9.51 8.11 -25.20
CA GLY A 158 10.90 7.70 -25.02
C GLY A 158 11.06 6.22 -24.65
N GLY A 159 11.84 5.94 -23.60
CA GLY A 159 12.04 4.59 -23.06
C GLY A 159 10.88 4.19 -22.16
N LEU A 160 10.01 3.29 -22.64
CA LEU A 160 8.79 2.89 -21.92
C LEU A 160 9.14 2.08 -20.67
N ASN A 161 8.59 2.46 -19.51
CA ASN A 161 9.00 1.93 -18.21
C ASN A 161 7.86 1.76 -17.19
N GLY A 162 6.60 1.64 -17.63
CA GLY A 162 5.46 1.40 -16.75
C GLY A 162 4.14 1.38 -17.50
N ILE A 163 3.18 0.57 -17.04
CA ILE A 163 1.89 0.36 -17.71
C ILE A 163 0.81 -0.09 -16.72
N VAL A 164 -0.32 0.62 -16.63
CA VAL A 164 -1.42 0.23 -15.71
C VAL A 164 -2.79 0.65 -16.24
N PHE A 165 -3.84 -0.08 -15.87
CA PHE A 165 -5.22 0.32 -16.15
C PHE A 165 -5.78 1.28 -15.10
N ASP A 166 -6.48 2.33 -15.55
CA ASP A 166 -7.36 3.13 -14.72
C ASP A 166 -8.65 2.34 -14.39
N THR A 167 -8.55 1.44 -13.40
CA THR A 167 -9.69 0.67 -12.87
C THR A 167 -10.70 1.55 -12.12
N VAL A 168 -10.33 2.80 -11.80
CA VAL A 168 -11.10 3.73 -10.97
C VAL A 168 -11.93 4.73 -11.80
N GLY A 169 -11.49 5.04 -13.02
CA GLY A 169 -12.19 5.87 -14.00
C GLY A 169 -11.76 7.35 -14.02
N ARG A 170 -10.80 7.77 -13.20
CA ARG A 170 -10.41 9.19 -13.11
C ARG A 170 -9.66 9.68 -14.35
N PHE A 171 -8.97 8.79 -15.05
CA PHE A 171 -8.37 9.02 -16.37
C PHE A 171 -9.32 8.65 -17.53
N GLY A 172 -10.54 8.20 -17.22
CA GLY A 172 -11.55 7.75 -18.19
C GLY A 172 -11.46 6.26 -18.54
N HIS A 173 -11.01 5.42 -17.60
CA HIS A 173 -10.78 3.97 -17.79
C HIS A 173 -9.81 3.63 -18.91
N ARG A 174 -8.79 4.47 -19.07
CA ARG A 174 -7.75 4.33 -20.08
C ARG A 174 -6.59 3.47 -19.57
N LEU A 175 -5.84 2.92 -20.51
CA LEU A 175 -4.53 2.31 -20.25
C LEU A 175 -3.52 3.45 -20.11
N ILE A 176 -2.83 3.53 -18.98
CA ILE A 176 -1.83 4.54 -18.68
C ILE A 176 -0.45 3.92 -18.90
N VAL A 177 0.44 4.65 -19.57
CA VAL A 177 1.81 4.23 -19.86
C VAL A 177 2.78 5.35 -19.48
N THR A 178 3.90 4.98 -18.88
CA THR A 178 5.03 5.88 -18.62
C THR A 178 6.22 5.58 -19.52
N GLY A 179 7.08 6.57 -19.68
CA GLY A 179 8.42 6.36 -20.22
C GLY A 179 9.34 7.56 -20.02
N GLY A 180 10.63 7.26 -19.85
CA GLY A 180 11.69 8.24 -19.65
C GLY A 180 11.94 9.09 -20.89
N VAL A 181 11.93 10.41 -20.71
CA VAL A 181 12.25 11.41 -21.74
C VAL A 181 13.44 12.28 -21.32
N SER A 182 13.99 13.05 -22.27
CA SER A 182 15.18 13.86 -22.06
C SER A 182 15.04 14.83 -20.88
N GLY A 183 16.05 14.87 -20.00
CA GLY A 183 16.11 15.79 -18.86
C GLY A 183 15.82 15.16 -17.50
N GLY A 184 15.64 13.83 -17.40
CA GLY A 184 15.27 13.17 -16.15
C GLY A 184 13.79 13.40 -15.81
N HIS A 185 12.95 13.39 -16.85
CA HIS A 185 11.50 13.54 -16.75
C HIS A 185 10.82 12.30 -17.32
N VAL A 186 9.61 12.04 -16.86
CA VAL A 186 8.75 10.99 -17.39
C VAL A 186 7.60 11.59 -18.18
N ALA A 187 7.31 10.98 -19.33
CA ALA A 187 6.06 11.19 -20.04
C ALA A 187 4.98 10.28 -19.47
N VAL A 188 3.78 10.83 -19.24
CA VAL A 188 2.59 10.05 -18.86
C VAL A 188 1.60 10.12 -20.00
N VAL A 189 1.19 8.96 -20.52
CA VAL A 189 0.33 8.84 -21.69
C VAL A 189 -0.89 8.00 -21.35
N ALA A 190 -2.08 8.51 -21.63
CA ALA A 190 -3.32 7.76 -21.53
C ALA A 190 -3.80 7.30 -22.91
N ILE A 191 -4.12 6.02 -23.03
CA ILE A 191 -4.48 5.34 -24.27
C ILE A 191 -5.92 4.84 -24.15
N ASP A 192 -6.79 5.18 -25.11
CA ASP A 192 -8.19 4.71 -25.13
C ASP A 192 -8.35 3.27 -25.67
N CYS A 193 -9.57 2.74 -25.63
CA CYS A 193 -9.89 1.39 -26.11
C CYS A 193 -9.69 1.19 -27.63
N HIS A 194 -9.48 2.26 -28.39
CA HIS A 194 -9.15 2.22 -29.82
C HIS A 194 -7.65 2.31 -30.10
N GLY A 195 -6.81 2.46 -29.06
CA GLY A 195 -5.36 2.64 -29.19
C GLY A 195 -4.93 4.10 -29.38
N THR A 196 -5.83 5.07 -29.20
CA THR A 196 -5.52 6.50 -29.34
C THR A 196 -4.75 6.99 -28.11
N ALA A 197 -3.47 7.31 -28.31
CA ALA A 197 -2.60 7.84 -27.26
C ALA A 197 -2.76 9.36 -27.07
N THR A 198 -2.91 9.80 -25.82
CA THR A 198 -2.92 11.20 -25.39
C THR A 198 -1.84 11.43 -24.35
N THR A 199 -0.81 12.23 -24.65
CA THR A 199 0.17 12.65 -23.64
C THR A 199 -0.48 13.61 -22.65
N LEU A 200 -0.47 13.26 -21.36
CA LEU A 200 -0.96 14.10 -20.27
C LEU A 200 0.12 15.08 -19.81
N THR A 201 1.37 14.60 -19.71
CA THR A 201 2.54 15.41 -19.36
C THR A 201 3.82 14.80 -19.93
N ARG A 202 4.88 15.61 -20.03
CA ARG A 202 6.27 15.18 -20.32
C ARG A 202 7.27 15.68 -19.28
N THR A 203 6.76 16.19 -18.16
CA THR A 203 7.54 16.81 -17.09
C THR A 203 7.16 16.24 -15.72
N ALA A 204 6.64 15.01 -15.68
CA ALA A 204 6.52 14.29 -14.43
C ALA A 204 7.94 14.06 -13.86
N PRO A 205 8.10 14.00 -12.52
CA PRO A 205 9.32 13.50 -11.89
C PRO A 205 9.69 12.09 -12.39
N GLN A 206 10.91 11.64 -12.08
CA GLN A 206 11.29 10.25 -12.31
C GLN A 206 10.28 9.32 -11.63
N GLN A 207 9.87 8.29 -12.35
CA GLN A 207 9.08 7.18 -11.87
C GLN A 207 9.28 5.99 -12.84
N GLU A 208 9.37 4.79 -12.30
CA GLU A 208 9.76 3.55 -12.98
C GLU A 208 8.81 2.41 -12.51
N GLY A 209 8.88 1.26 -13.18
CA GLY A 209 8.32 0.02 -12.66
C GLY A 209 6.81 -0.15 -12.59
N GLY A 210 6.40 -0.92 -11.59
CA GLY A 210 5.02 -1.33 -11.34
C GLY A 210 4.17 -0.18 -10.83
N LEU A 211 3.30 0.34 -11.69
CA LEU A 211 2.41 1.46 -11.40
C LEU A 211 1.08 1.01 -10.78
N ALA A 212 0.43 1.90 -10.03
CA ALA A 212 -0.94 1.68 -9.55
C ALA A 212 -1.79 2.94 -9.69
N VAL A 213 -3.08 2.80 -10.02
CA VAL A 213 -4.05 3.90 -9.85
C VAL A 213 -4.68 3.77 -8.46
N ALA A 214 -4.59 4.84 -7.68
CA ALA A 214 -5.06 4.82 -6.29
C ALA A 214 -6.59 4.66 -6.20
N PRO A 215 -7.12 3.86 -5.25
CA PRO A 215 -8.56 3.74 -5.06
C PRO A 215 -9.18 5.08 -4.63
N THR A 216 -10.47 5.31 -4.91
CA THR A 216 -11.16 6.57 -4.53
C THR A 216 -11.25 6.81 -3.02
N SER A 217 -10.99 5.79 -2.22
CA SER A 217 -10.87 5.88 -0.75
C SER A 217 -9.50 6.37 -0.28
N PHE A 218 -8.48 6.41 -1.16
CA PHE A 218 -7.16 6.94 -0.82
C PHE A 218 -7.22 8.47 -0.73
N PRO A 219 -6.62 9.13 0.30
CA PRO A 219 -7.05 10.45 0.77
C PRO A 219 -7.12 11.59 -0.27
N ARG A 220 -6.02 12.35 -0.46
CA ARG A 220 -5.99 13.48 -1.41
C ARG A 220 -5.83 13.00 -2.86
N TYR A 221 -5.23 11.84 -3.03
CA TYR A 221 -4.74 11.32 -4.31
C TYR A 221 -5.60 10.19 -4.87
N GLY A 222 -6.85 10.05 -4.41
CA GLY A 222 -7.78 9.01 -4.88
C GLY A 222 -8.04 9.13 -6.38
N GLY A 223 -7.78 8.05 -7.12
CA GLY A 223 -7.84 7.99 -8.58
C GLY A 223 -6.64 8.57 -9.32
N ASP A 224 -5.60 9.07 -8.64
CA ASP A 224 -4.37 9.51 -9.29
C ASP A 224 -3.46 8.30 -9.63
N LEU A 225 -2.60 8.46 -10.65
CA LEU A 225 -1.56 7.51 -10.97
C LEU A 225 -0.46 7.61 -9.91
N ILE A 226 -0.11 6.50 -9.28
CA ILE A 226 0.99 6.39 -8.33
C ILE A 226 2.15 5.65 -9.01
N GLY A 227 3.32 6.26 -8.99
CA GLY A 227 4.57 5.68 -9.47
C GLY A 227 5.66 5.76 -8.40
N PRO A 228 6.47 4.70 -8.22
CA PRO A 228 7.66 4.74 -7.38
C PRO A 228 8.85 5.34 -8.15
N ASP A 229 9.80 5.95 -7.45
CA ASP A 229 11.05 6.49 -7.97
C ASP A 229 12.21 5.70 -7.36
N GLU A 230 12.76 4.76 -8.12
CA GLU A 230 13.83 3.85 -7.66
C GLU A 230 15.13 4.61 -7.34
N LEU A 231 15.47 5.63 -8.13
CA LEU A 231 16.66 6.45 -7.92
C LEU A 231 16.64 7.26 -6.61
N SER A 232 15.49 7.79 -6.19
CA SER A 232 15.39 8.66 -5.01
C SER A 232 14.60 8.09 -3.83
N GLY A 233 13.92 6.96 -4.01
CA GLY A 233 13.07 6.33 -3.00
C GLY A 233 11.75 7.08 -2.76
N ARG A 234 11.37 7.99 -3.66
CA ARG A 234 10.13 8.77 -3.57
C ARG A 234 8.95 8.00 -4.11
N VAL A 235 7.76 8.45 -3.73
CA VAL A 235 6.50 8.04 -4.35
C VAL A 235 5.82 9.28 -4.92
N VAL A 236 5.45 9.22 -6.19
CA VAL A 236 4.87 10.31 -6.96
C VAL A 236 3.41 9.99 -7.26
N ALA A 237 2.52 10.95 -7.01
CA ALA A 237 1.17 10.92 -7.57
C ALA A 237 1.11 11.87 -8.78
N THR A 238 0.50 11.44 -9.88
CA THR A 238 0.21 12.26 -11.05
C THR A 238 -1.28 12.20 -11.37
N ASP A 239 -1.93 13.36 -11.51
CA ASP A 239 -3.35 13.46 -11.77
C ASP A 239 -3.70 13.41 -13.29
N PRO A 240 -5.00 13.30 -13.66
CA PRO A 240 -5.41 13.26 -15.07
C PRO A 240 -5.15 14.52 -15.89
N SER A 241 -4.76 15.64 -15.26
CA SER A 241 -4.29 16.85 -15.94
C SER A 241 -2.78 16.82 -16.24
N GLY A 242 -2.07 15.81 -15.73
CA GLY A 242 -0.61 15.68 -15.83
C GLY A 242 0.15 16.44 -14.74
N ALA A 243 -0.53 16.93 -13.70
CA ALA A 243 0.11 17.57 -12.55
C ALA A 243 0.61 16.51 -11.57
N SER A 244 1.88 16.61 -11.16
CA SER A 244 2.53 15.63 -10.27
C SER A 244 2.91 16.22 -8.90
N ALA A 245 2.89 15.39 -7.87
CA ALA A 245 3.37 15.71 -6.52
C ALA A 245 4.09 14.51 -5.89
N VAL A 246 5.18 14.76 -5.17
CA VAL A 246 5.77 13.74 -4.27
C VAL A 246 4.85 13.61 -3.06
N ILE A 247 4.37 12.40 -2.80
CA ILE A 247 3.41 12.12 -1.72
C ILE A 247 4.06 11.48 -0.49
N ALA A 248 5.17 10.78 -0.68
CA ALA A 248 5.90 10.10 0.38
C ALA A 248 7.36 9.81 -0.03
N GLU A 249 8.16 9.45 0.96
CA GLU A 249 9.47 8.80 0.79
C GLU A 249 9.36 7.40 1.41
N SER A 250 9.83 6.36 0.72
CA SER A 250 9.76 4.97 1.15
C SER A 250 10.59 4.68 2.40
N ARG A 251 11.65 5.47 2.62
CA ARG A 251 12.68 5.27 3.66
C ARG A 251 13.44 3.93 3.54
N ALA A 252 13.29 3.24 2.42
CA ALA A 252 14.20 2.16 2.03
C ALA A 252 15.51 2.75 1.45
N PRO A 253 16.56 1.92 1.26
CA PRO A 253 17.64 2.24 0.33
C PRO A 253 17.08 2.62 -1.06
N ALA A 254 17.81 3.45 -1.79
CA ALA A 254 17.44 3.96 -3.10
C ALA A 254 18.69 4.27 -3.94
N GLY A 255 18.48 4.36 -5.25
CA GLY A 255 19.52 4.39 -6.29
C GLY A 255 19.21 3.34 -7.35
N GLY A 256 19.95 3.42 -8.47
CA GLY A 256 19.85 2.46 -9.57
C GLY A 256 20.00 1.02 -9.09
N ASP A 257 19.19 0.13 -9.62
CA ASP A 257 19.09 -1.29 -9.27
C ASP A 257 18.74 -1.52 -7.77
N THR A 258 18.12 -0.53 -7.06
CA THR A 258 18.05 -0.55 -5.59
C THR A 258 16.74 -0.08 -4.97
N GLY A 259 16.10 0.95 -5.53
CA GLY A 259 15.00 1.64 -4.86
C GLY A 259 13.66 0.92 -4.87
N VAL A 260 12.59 1.68 -4.60
CA VAL A 260 11.23 1.17 -4.75
C VAL A 260 10.88 1.09 -6.23
N GLU A 261 10.42 -0.07 -6.68
CA GLU A 261 10.18 -0.37 -8.10
C GLU A 261 8.72 -0.77 -8.36
N ALA A 262 7.96 -1.20 -7.36
CA ALA A 262 6.53 -1.46 -7.53
C ALA A 262 5.67 -0.80 -6.47
N VAL A 263 4.44 -0.42 -6.83
CA VAL A 263 3.37 0.00 -5.91
C VAL A 263 2.08 -0.79 -6.13
N ALA A 264 1.36 -1.05 -5.04
CA ALA A 264 0.03 -1.63 -5.06
C ALA A 264 -0.85 -1.10 -3.92
N PHE A 265 -2.16 -1.30 -4.06
CA PHE A 265 -3.13 -1.09 -2.99
C PHE A 265 -3.76 -2.42 -2.61
N VAL A 266 -3.91 -2.67 -1.31
CA VAL A 266 -4.53 -3.90 -0.80
C VAL A 266 -6.04 -3.87 -1.11
N PRO A 267 -6.57 -4.76 -1.97
CA PRO A 267 -7.94 -4.61 -2.46
C PRO A 267 -8.99 -5.07 -1.43
N PRO A 268 -10.23 -4.56 -1.51
CA PRO A 268 -11.32 -5.00 -0.66
C PRO A 268 -11.60 -6.50 -0.76
N GLY A 269 -11.74 -7.17 0.38
CA GLY A 269 -11.89 -8.62 0.48
C GLY A 269 -10.59 -9.42 0.48
N PHE A 270 -9.43 -8.80 0.25
CA PHE A 270 -8.13 -9.47 0.26
C PHE A 270 -7.81 -10.14 1.61
N LEU A 271 -8.13 -9.49 2.73
CA LEU A 271 -7.81 -10.03 4.06
C LEU A 271 -8.75 -11.16 4.50
N ALA A 272 -9.80 -11.44 3.71
CA ALA A 272 -10.61 -12.64 3.87
C ALA A 272 -10.03 -13.88 3.17
N GLY A 273 -8.99 -13.70 2.34
CA GLY A 273 -8.37 -14.73 1.52
C GLY A 273 -7.76 -14.08 0.27
N GLY A 274 -6.51 -14.41 -0.05
CA GLY A 274 -5.79 -13.82 -1.16
C GLY A 274 -4.27 -13.98 -1.08
N ALA A 275 -3.59 -13.52 -2.12
CA ALA A 275 -2.13 -13.53 -2.21
C ALA A 275 -1.59 -12.31 -2.99
N ALA A 276 -0.44 -11.82 -2.55
CA ALA A 276 0.37 -10.84 -3.25
C ALA A 276 1.50 -11.54 -4.02
N TYR A 277 1.90 -10.99 -5.17
CA TYR A 277 2.93 -11.52 -6.05
C TYR A 277 3.86 -10.41 -6.55
N ALA A 278 5.13 -10.73 -6.75
CA ALA A 278 6.15 -9.85 -7.33
C ALA A 278 7.17 -10.71 -8.10
N ALA A 279 7.84 -10.16 -9.12
CA ALA A 279 8.86 -10.86 -9.89
C ALA A 279 10.25 -10.65 -9.27
N ASP A 280 11.01 -11.72 -9.03
CA ASP A 280 12.43 -11.68 -8.65
C ASP A 280 13.27 -12.16 -9.86
N ARG A 281 13.79 -11.22 -10.64
CA ARG A 281 14.36 -11.44 -11.99
C ARG A 281 15.84 -11.82 -11.94
N GLY A 282 16.24 -12.88 -12.63
CA GLY A 282 17.66 -13.23 -12.80
C GLY A 282 18.42 -12.24 -13.70
N THR A 283 19.17 -11.31 -13.10
CA THR A 283 19.95 -10.28 -13.80
C THR A 283 21.46 -10.53 -13.65
N ALA A 284 22.05 -11.22 -14.62
CA ALA A 284 23.44 -11.65 -14.57
C ALA A 284 24.44 -10.48 -14.51
N GLY A 285 25.11 -10.34 -13.37
CA GLY A 285 26.13 -9.31 -13.13
C GLY A 285 25.61 -8.06 -12.41
N SER A 286 24.31 -7.96 -12.11
CA SER A 286 23.78 -6.94 -11.19
C SER A 286 24.29 -7.19 -9.75
N PRO A 287 24.45 -6.14 -8.92
CA PRO A 287 24.68 -6.28 -7.47
C PRO A 287 23.58 -7.09 -6.77
N HIS A 288 22.36 -7.08 -7.34
CA HIS A 288 21.21 -7.87 -6.94
C HIS A 288 20.94 -8.86 -8.08
N PRO A 289 21.52 -10.07 -8.06
CA PRO A 289 21.48 -10.98 -9.21
C PRO A 289 20.11 -11.66 -9.43
N GLY A 290 19.21 -11.56 -8.46
CA GLY A 290 17.88 -12.17 -8.42
C GLY A 290 17.86 -13.70 -8.42
N THR A 291 16.66 -14.28 -8.49
CA THR A 291 16.47 -15.75 -8.40
C THR A 291 15.61 -16.38 -9.50
N ASP A 292 15.18 -15.62 -10.51
CA ASP A 292 14.29 -16.10 -11.59
C ASP A 292 13.03 -16.79 -11.04
N THR A 293 12.36 -16.13 -10.10
CA THR A 293 11.22 -16.69 -9.37
C THR A 293 10.10 -15.68 -9.16
N LEU A 294 8.86 -16.12 -9.40
CA LEU A 294 7.68 -15.38 -8.97
C LEU A 294 7.49 -15.58 -7.46
N LEU A 295 7.59 -14.49 -6.71
CA LEU A 295 7.42 -14.45 -5.27
C LEU A 295 5.94 -14.47 -4.88
N ARG A 296 5.64 -14.96 -3.68
CA ARG A 296 4.28 -14.94 -3.11
C ARG A 296 4.25 -14.56 -1.63
N LEU A 297 3.20 -13.83 -1.23
CA LEU A 297 2.82 -13.61 0.16
C LEU A 297 1.33 -13.89 0.35
N SER A 298 0.94 -14.55 1.43
CA SER A 298 -0.47 -14.76 1.74
C SER A 298 -1.09 -13.53 2.43
N ALA A 299 -2.38 -13.31 2.20
CA ALA A 299 -3.14 -12.28 2.91
C ALA A 299 -3.08 -12.44 4.45
N ALA A 300 -2.98 -13.68 4.95
CA ALA A 300 -2.82 -13.96 6.38
C ALA A 300 -1.47 -13.48 6.93
N ALA A 301 -0.38 -13.57 6.14
CA ALA A 301 0.92 -13.05 6.54
C ALA A 301 0.94 -11.51 6.57
N LEU A 302 0.33 -10.86 5.57
CA LEU A 302 0.14 -9.41 5.53
C LEU A 302 -0.73 -8.91 6.69
N ALA A 303 -1.87 -9.57 6.96
CA ALA A 303 -2.70 -9.29 8.13
C ALA A 303 -1.92 -9.43 9.45
N GLY A 304 -1.08 -10.47 9.57
CA GLY A 304 -0.19 -10.68 10.72
C GLY A 304 0.89 -9.61 10.90
N ALA A 305 1.33 -8.96 9.80
CA ALA A 305 2.21 -7.79 9.82
C ALA A 305 1.47 -6.46 10.11
N GLY A 306 0.14 -6.54 10.31
CA GLY A 306 -0.74 -5.42 10.64
C GLY A 306 -1.17 -4.58 9.44
N VAL A 307 -1.21 -5.16 8.23
CA VAL A 307 -1.71 -4.54 6.99
C VAL A 307 -3.24 -4.57 6.93
N HIS A 308 -3.84 -3.52 6.38
CA HIS A 308 -5.28 -3.34 6.20
C HIS A 308 -5.66 -3.22 4.71
N GLU A 309 -6.92 -3.47 4.38
CA GLU A 309 -7.47 -3.17 3.05
C GLU A 309 -7.44 -1.65 2.80
N GLY A 310 -6.97 -1.23 1.63
CA GLY A 310 -6.74 0.17 1.27
C GLY A 310 -5.35 0.73 1.65
N ASP A 311 -4.51 -0.03 2.37
CA ASP A 311 -3.10 0.36 2.56
C ASP A 311 -2.35 0.35 1.22
N MET A 312 -1.40 1.28 1.06
CA MET A 312 -0.47 1.31 -0.06
C MET A 312 0.78 0.52 0.32
N LEU A 313 1.17 -0.44 -0.51
CA LEU A 313 2.36 -1.26 -0.33
C LEU A 313 3.33 -1.03 -1.49
N LEU A 314 4.62 -1.07 -1.20
CA LEU A 314 5.71 -1.01 -2.17
C LEU A 314 6.61 -2.24 -2.03
N THR A 315 7.27 -2.63 -3.12
CA THR A 315 8.48 -3.46 -3.10
C THR A 315 9.67 -2.66 -3.59
N THR A 316 10.86 -2.97 -3.06
CA THR A 316 12.13 -2.52 -3.64
C THR A 316 12.72 -3.55 -4.56
N GLU A 317 13.43 -3.11 -5.58
CA GLU A 317 14.22 -3.99 -6.43
C GLU A 317 15.28 -4.71 -5.60
N ALA A 318 16.16 -3.97 -4.91
CA ALA A 318 17.12 -4.58 -4.01
C ALA A 318 16.43 -5.28 -2.83
N SER A 319 16.53 -6.61 -2.82
CA SER A 319 16.08 -7.49 -1.75
C SER A 319 14.57 -7.54 -1.47
N ASP A 320 13.71 -7.16 -2.43
CA ASP A 320 12.24 -7.26 -2.33
C ASP A 320 11.68 -6.73 -1.00
N ARG A 321 12.15 -5.55 -0.58
CA ARG A 321 11.77 -4.97 0.72
C ARG A 321 10.36 -4.44 0.66
N ILE A 322 9.52 -4.98 1.54
CA ILE A 322 8.09 -4.65 1.60
C ILE A 322 7.93 -3.42 2.48
N VAL A 323 7.48 -2.32 1.89
CA VAL A 323 7.23 -1.06 2.60
C VAL A 323 5.74 -0.74 2.58
N GLU A 324 5.17 -0.47 3.75
CA GLU A 324 3.83 0.07 3.90
C GLU A 324 3.90 1.60 3.95
N ILE A 325 3.03 2.26 3.19
CA ILE A 325 2.79 3.69 3.30
C ILE A 325 1.33 3.93 3.67
N ARG A 326 1.13 4.61 4.80
CA ARG A 326 -0.18 5.07 5.24
C ARG A 326 -0.26 6.58 5.16
N CYS A 327 -1.26 7.07 4.44
CA CYS A 327 -1.55 8.50 4.33
C CYS A 327 -2.79 8.85 5.15
N ALA A 328 -2.66 9.87 5.98
CA ALA A 328 -3.75 10.56 6.66
C ALA A 328 -3.72 12.04 6.24
N THR A 329 -3.42 12.96 7.16
CA THR A 329 -3.00 14.32 6.82
C THR A 329 -1.63 14.31 6.14
N ASP A 330 -0.72 13.48 6.67
CA ASP A 330 0.62 13.23 6.16
C ASP A 330 0.77 11.73 5.82
N CYS A 331 1.75 11.39 4.98
CA CYS A 331 2.11 10.01 4.67
C CYS A 331 3.30 9.53 5.49
N ALA A 332 3.20 8.32 6.07
CA ALA A 332 4.27 7.69 6.85
C ALA A 332 4.62 6.32 6.26
N ALA A 333 5.91 6.10 6.02
CA ALA A 333 6.45 4.83 5.52
C ALA A 333 7.03 3.95 6.65
N ARG A 334 6.82 2.63 6.53
CA ARG A 334 7.30 1.60 7.46
C ARG A 334 7.64 0.31 6.72
N THR A 335 8.85 -0.20 6.89
CA THR A 335 9.23 -1.54 6.42
C THR A 335 8.48 -2.63 7.19
N LEU A 336 7.84 -3.56 6.47
CA LEU A 336 7.15 -4.74 7.03
C LEU A 336 8.05 -5.98 7.07
N GLY A 337 8.97 -6.07 6.11
CA GLY A 337 9.83 -7.24 5.91
C GLY A 337 10.68 -7.09 4.64
N MET A 338 11.34 -8.16 4.23
CA MET A 338 12.17 -8.21 3.02
C MET A 338 12.35 -9.64 2.50
N GLY A 339 12.70 -9.75 1.23
CA GLY A 339 13.09 -11.00 0.58
C GLY A 339 14.52 -11.41 0.88
N ASP A 340 15.09 -12.19 -0.03
CA ASP A 340 16.52 -12.54 0.00
C ASP A 340 17.37 -11.30 -0.30
N PRO A 341 18.52 -11.08 0.35
CA PRO A 341 19.44 -9.98 -0.02
C PRO A 341 19.83 -9.94 -1.50
N ALA A 342 19.85 -11.10 -2.18
CA ALA A 342 20.16 -11.23 -3.59
C ALA A 342 18.98 -10.90 -4.54
N ALA A 343 17.75 -10.82 -4.03
CA ALA A 343 16.56 -10.65 -4.85
C ALA A 343 16.55 -9.32 -5.61
N HIS A 344 15.96 -9.33 -6.81
CA HIS A 344 15.94 -8.25 -7.80
C HIS A 344 14.48 -8.06 -8.27
N GLY A 345 13.73 -7.28 -7.47
CA GLY A 345 12.28 -7.11 -7.56
C GLY A 345 11.84 -6.21 -8.72
N GLU A 346 11.03 -6.75 -9.63
CA GLU A 346 10.72 -6.14 -10.94
C GLU A 346 9.21 -6.04 -11.22
N GLY A 347 8.83 -5.06 -12.05
CA GLY A 347 7.46 -4.90 -12.54
C GLY A 347 6.42 -4.68 -11.44
N HIS A 348 5.24 -5.29 -11.57
CA HIS A 348 4.11 -5.06 -10.68
C HIS A 348 4.11 -5.90 -9.41
N LEU A 349 3.77 -5.24 -8.30
CA LEU A 349 3.25 -5.87 -7.09
C LEU A 349 1.77 -6.20 -7.30
N LEU A 350 1.44 -7.42 -7.70
CA LEU A 350 0.05 -7.82 -7.93
C LEU A 350 -0.63 -8.27 -6.63
N MET A 351 -1.80 -7.73 -6.32
CA MET A 351 -2.64 -8.12 -5.17
C MET A 351 -3.92 -8.82 -5.62
N VAL A 352 -4.08 -10.11 -5.33
CA VAL A 352 -5.26 -10.90 -5.73
C VAL A 352 -6.07 -11.34 -4.50
N ALA A 353 -7.32 -10.89 -4.42
CA ALA A 353 -8.30 -11.38 -3.44
C ALA A 353 -9.01 -12.65 -3.94
N ASP A 354 -9.26 -13.60 -3.05
CA ASP A 354 -10.07 -14.80 -3.30
C ASP A 354 -11.57 -14.48 -3.31
N HIS A 355 -11.94 -13.45 -2.55
CA HIS A 355 -13.30 -12.98 -2.38
C HIS A 355 -13.37 -11.47 -2.62
N PRO A 356 -13.08 -11.00 -3.85
CA PRO A 356 -13.04 -9.57 -4.17
C PRO A 356 -14.38 -8.93 -3.85
N ARG A 357 -14.33 -7.78 -3.16
CA ARG A 357 -15.51 -6.99 -2.81
C ARG A 357 -15.53 -5.70 -3.62
N PRO A 358 -16.72 -5.10 -3.86
CA PRO A 358 -16.79 -3.76 -4.42
C PRO A 358 -15.94 -2.78 -3.59
N PRO A 359 -15.25 -1.81 -4.23
CA PRO A 359 -14.58 -0.74 -3.50
C PRO A 359 -15.57 -0.02 -2.58
N PRO A 360 -15.14 0.38 -1.36
CA PRO A 360 -15.97 1.25 -0.54
C PRO A 360 -16.28 2.52 -1.34
N PRO A 361 -17.49 3.12 -1.15
CA PRO A 361 -17.80 4.37 -1.82
C PRO A 361 -16.74 5.41 -1.48
N ALA A 362 -16.39 6.23 -2.47
CA ALA A 362 -15.40 7.30 -2.32
C ALA A 362 -15.65 8.07 -1.02
N ALA A 363 -14.59 8.30 -0.24
CA ALA A 363 -14.71 9.11 0.97
C ALA A 363 -15.23 10.48 0.54
N VAL A 364 -16.46 10.83 0.95
CA VAL A 364 -17.04 12.14 0.62
C VAL A 364 -16.03 13.17 1.11
N PRO A 365 -15.44 14.00 0.22
CA PRO A 365 -14.41 14.92 0.64
C PRO A 365 -15.06 15.84 1.66
N ILE A 366 -14.60 15.72 2.92
CA ILE A 366 -14.96 16.67 3.95
C ILE A 366 -14.32 17.97 3.49
N THR A 367 -15.10 18.79 2.81
CA THR A 367 -14.80 20.18 2.59
C THR A 367 -14.74 20.81 3.98
N LEU A 368 -13.54 20.80 4.54
CA LEU A 368 -13.10 21.74 5.56
C LEU A 368 -13.16 23.12 4.91
N GLY A 369 -14.38 23.63 4.78
CA GLY A 369 -14.65 25.01 4.42
C GLY A 369 -13.87 25.85 5.41
N GLY A 370 -12.87 26.56 4.89
CA GLY A 370 -12.05 27.45 5.69
C GLY A 370 -12.89 28.63 6.14
N ASP A 371 -13.64 28.47 7.23
CA ASP A 371 -14.29 29.58 7.92
C ASP A 371 -14.64 29.27 9.39
N ARG A 372 -13.85 29.84 10.29
CA ARG A 372 -14.17 30.35 11.65
C ARG A 372 -14.78 29.42 12.72
N ASN A 373 -15.39 28.29 12.39
CA ASN A 373 -16.14 27.47 13.36
C ASN A 373 -15.28 26.68 14.35
N TRP A 374 -14.04 26.30 13.99
CA TRP A 374 -13.14 25.58 14.92
C TRP A 374 -12.77 26.43 16.16
N VAL A 375 -12.67 27.75 15.99
CA VAL A 375 -12.47 28.69 17.10
C VAL A 375 -13.66 28.69 18.05
N VAL A 376 -14.89 28.66 17.51
CA VAL A 376 -16.13 28.59 18.31
C VAL A 376 -16.20 27.28 19.10
N VAL A 377 -15.94 26.13 18.47
CA VAL A 377 -15.92 24.82 19.16
C VAL A 377 -14.89 24.80 20.29
N THR A 378 -13.69 25.31 20.03
CA THR A 378 -12.61 25.36 21.03
C THR A 378 -12.96 26.26 22.22
N ILE A 379 -13.56 27.43 21.96
CA ILE A 379 -14.04 28.36 23.00
C ILE A 379 -15.16 27.72 23.84
N VAL A 380 -16.12 27.03 23.22
CA VAL A 380 -17.22 26.37 23.93
C VAL A 380 -16.70 25.26 24.84
N VAL A 381 -15.79 24.40 24.35
CA VAL A 381 -15.17 23.33 25.15
C VAL A 381 -14.38 23.91 26.33
N ALA A 382 -13.58 24.97 26.10
CA ALA A 382 -12.84 25.63 27.17
C ALA A 382 -13.74 26.28 28.23
N ALA A 383 -14.84 26.93 27.81
CA ALA A 383 -15.81 27.54 28.71
C ALA A 383 -16.55 26.49 29.57
N VAL A 384 -16.93 25.35 28.99
CA VAL A 384 -17.56 24.23 29.72
C VAL A 384 -16.59 23.62 30.74
N ALA A 385 -15.33 23.39 30.37
CA ALA A 385 -14.31 22.88 31.28
C ALA A 385 -14.06 23.85 32.46
N ALA A 386 -13.96 25.15 32.19
CA ALA A 386 -13.82 26.18 33.22
C ALA A 386 -15.04 26.24 34.17
N GLY A 387 -16.26 26.13 33.63
CA GLY A 387 -17.50 26.07 34.40
C GLY A 387 -17.56 24.87 35.35
N ILE A 388 -17.20 23.67 34.87
CA ILE A 388 -17.13 22.45 35.69
C ILE A 388 -16.07 22.60 36.79
N GLY A 389 -14.91 23.17 36.48
CA GLY A 389 -13.85 23.44 37.46
C GLY A 389 -14.31 24.41 38.56
N ALA A 390 -14.96 25.50 38.19
CA ALA A 390 -15.50 26.49 39.13
C ALA A 390 -16.59 25.91 40.04
N ALA A 391 -17.53 25.14 39.47
CA ALA A 391 -18.59 24.46 40.23
C ALA A 391 -18.01 23.45 41.24
N SER A 392 -17.02 22.67 40.81
CA SER A 392 -16.31 21.70 41.67
C SER A 392 -15.60 22.39 42.83
N LEU A 393 -14.92 23.51 42.57
CA LEU A 393 -14.23 24.29 43.59
C LEU A 393 -15.21 24.93 44.59
N ALA A 394 -16.36 25.40 44.11
CA ALA A 394 -17.44 25.92 44.95
C ALA A 394 -18.02 24.82 45.88
N LEU A 395 -18.24 23.61 45.36
CA LEU A 395 -18.72 22.47 46.14
C LEU A 395 -17.72 22.09 47.26
N VAL A 396 -16.42 22.05 46.95
CA VAL A 396 -15.36 21.78 47.94
C VAL A 396 -15.30 22.89 49.00
N ARG A 397 -15.41 24.17 48.61
CA ARG A 397 -15.45 25.30 49.54
C ARG A 397 -16.67 25.25 50.46
N ARG A 398 -17.84 24.85 49.94
CA ARG A 398 -19.07 24.67 50.74
C ARG A 398 -18.91 23.56 51.78
N ARG A 399 -18.48 22.36 51.37
CA ARG A 399 -18.22 21.24 52.31
C ARG A 399 -17.21 21.60 53.40
N ARG A 400 -16.17 22.39 53.07
CA ARG A 400 -15.19 22.91 54.06
C ARG A 400 -15.74 23.96 55.03
N ARG A 401 -16.83 24.66 54.69
CA ARG A 401 -17.54 25.57 55.61
C ARG A 401 -18.51 24.82 56.52
N GLU A 402 -19.21 23.82 55.97
CA GLU A 402 -20.12 22.95 56.73
C GLU A 402 -19.34 22.13 57.77
N ALA A 403 -18.15 21.60 57.44
CA ALA A 403 -17.26 20.91 58.38
C ALA A 403 -16.49 21.80 59.39
N ARG A 404 -16.82 23.10 59.47
CA ARG A 404 -16.26 24.08 60.42
C ARG A 404 -17.32 24.73 61.31
N ARG A 405 -18.58 24.31 61.18
CA ARG A 405 -19.67 24.58 62.13
C ARG A 405 -19.89 23.32 62.97
#